data_AF-A0A7Z0SFE8-F1
#
_entry.id   AF-A0A7Z0SFE8-F1
#
_cell.length_a   1.000
_cell.length_b   1.000
_cell.length_c   1.000
_cell.angle_alpha   90.00
_cell.angle_beta   90.00
_cell.angle_gamma   90.00
#
_symmetry.space_group_name_H-M   'P 1'
#
loop_
_entity.id
_entity.type
_entity.pdbx_description
1 polymer ?
#
loop_
_entity_poly.entity_id
_entity_poly.type
_entity_poly.pdbx_seq_one_letter_code
_entity_poly.pdbx_strand_id
1 'polypeptide(L)'
;MMDAAGNAARAQVKSAISSWLTAIQARDADAIIAHYTPDVVAYDAVLQLQFKGQQAYRDHWKSCFDMCGGPMVFEPGELDIQVSGDLASIHGLIRCGGSDEQGNVQSAWMRMSSSYRKSGDKWLIAHEHFSAPFDMMSWKAMFDLDPENPDKVRAIPSGMSTVTPHLVCANAADAIAFYKRAFGAIEMGRLEGPDGKIAHAYLHIGNSAIFLFDENPQWGALGPLALKGTPVSLHVYVENADEAAKKAIAAGARLIMEVQDMFWGDRYGLLEDPFGHRWSVATHIQDLSPEEIKKASAVMMTEGACGGEAPQGA
;
A
#
# COMPACT_ATOMS: atom_id res chain seq x y z
N MET A 1 29.57 -32.58 -7.93
CA MET A 1 29.88 -32.12 -9.30
C MET A 1 28.75 -32.59 -10.20
N MET A 2 28.14 -31.71 -10.99
CA MET A 2 27.16 -32.13 -12.02
C MET A 2 27.87 -32.93 -13.11
N ASP A 3 27.24 -33.99 -13.62
CA ASP A 3 27.75 -34.77 -14.74
C ASP A 3 27.57 -34.03 -16.09
N ALA A 4 28.12 -34.59 -17.18
CA ALA A 4 28.07 -33.98 -18.50
C ALA A 4 26.63 -33.78 -19.03
N ALA A 5 25.71 -34.68 -18.67
CA ALA A 5 24.29 -34.57 -19.06
C ALA A 5 23.60 -33.42 -18.30
N GLY A 6 23.88 -33.26 -17.01
CA GLY A 6 23.41 -32.15 -16.20
C GLY A 6 23.92 -30.79 -16.70
N ASN A 7 25.19 -30.71 -17.13
CA ASN A 7 25.74 -29.50 -17.74
C ASN A 7 25.06 -29.16 -19.07
N ALA A 8 24.78 -30.14 -19.92
CA ALA A 8 24.07 -29.94 -21.19
C ALA A 8 22.62 -29.48 -20.97
N ALA A 9 21.89 -30.10 -20.03
CA ALA A 9 20.53 -29.70 -19.70
C ALA A 9 20.48 -28.27 -19.13
N ARG A 10 21.43 -27.90 -18.26
CA ARG A 10 21.56 -26.52 -17.76
C ARG A 10 21.83 -25.51 -18.88
N ALA A 11 22.62 -25.86 -19.88
CA ALA A 11 22.84 -25.00 -21.04
C ALA A 11 21.58 -24.82 -21.89
N GLN A 12 20.78 -25.88 -22.09
CA GLN A 12 19.50 -25.80 -22.78
C GLN A 12 18.49 -24.90 -22.04
N VAL A 13 18.39 -25.03 -20.72
CA VAL A 13 17.55 -24.16 -19.88
C VAL A 13 17.98 -22.70 -19.99
N LYS A 14 19.29 -22.40 -19.95
CA LYS A 14 19.81 -21.04 -20.18
C LYS A 14 19.39 -20.49 -21.55
N SER A 15 19.49 -21.30 -22.61
CA SER A 15 19.04 -20.91 -23.95
C SER A 15 17.54 -20.63 -24.00
N ALA A 16 16.72 -21.42 -23.28
CA ALA A 16 15.28 -21.22 -23.20
C ALA A 16 14.95 -19.88 -22.50
N ILE A 17 15.64 -19.55 -21.40
CA ILE A 17 15.52 -18.27 -20.71
C ILE A 17 15.89 -17.10 -21.64
N SER A 18 17.02 -17.17 -22.34
CA SER A 18 17.45 -16.10 -23.27
C SER A 18 16.44 -15.87 -24.39
N SER A 19 15.86 -16.93 -24.94
CA SER A 19 14.81 -16.81 -25.95
C SER A 19 13.54 -16.17 -25.38
N TRP A 20 13.13 -16.55 -24.17
CA TRP A 20 11.97 -15.97 -23.51
C TRP A 20 12.17 -14.47 -23.20
N LEU A 21 13.35 -14.08 -22.71
CA LEU A 21 13.72 -12.67 -22.51
C LEU A 21 13.69 -11.88 -23.82
N THR A 22 14.10 -12.48 -24.94
CA THR A 22 14.04 -11.84 -26.26
C THR A 22 12.60 -11.57 -26.69
N ALA A 23 11.69 -12.52 -26.44
CA ALA A 23 10.26 -12.34 -26.70
C ALA A 23 9.64 -11.23 -25.82
N ILE A 24 10.07 -11.14 -24.56
CA ILE A 24 9.68 -10.06 -23.63
C ILE A 24 10.16 -8.71 -24.15
N GLN A 25 11.45 -8.57 -24.50
CA GLN A 25 12.00 -7.33 -25.05
C GLN A 25 11.31 -6.90 -26.35
N ALA A 26 10.86 -7.86 -27.16
CA ALA A 26 10.07 -7.60 -28.37
C ALA A 26 8.60 -7.25 -28.09
N ARG A 27 8.13 -7.37 -26.84
CA ARG A 27 6.73 -7.20 -26.42
C ARG A 27 5.76 -8.10 -27.17
N ASP A 28 6.22 -9.30 -27.51
CA ASP A 28 5.44 -10.26 -28.28
C ASP A 28 4.81 -11.30 -27.34
N ALA A 29 3.58 -11.03 -26.90
CA ALA A 29 2.83 -11.92 -26.02
C ALA A 29 2.63 -13.34 -26.61
N ASP A 30 2.54 -13.45 -27.94
CA ASP A 30 2.40 -14.74 -28.62
C ASP A 30 3.71 -15.54 -28.58
N ALA A 31 4.85 -14.88 -28.81
CA ALA A 31 6.16 -15.50 -28.67
C ALA A 31 6.49 -15.84 -27.21
N ILE A 32 6.11 -14.98 -26.25
CA ILE A 32 6.31 -15.23 -24.82
C ILE A 32 5.57 -16.49 -24.40
N ILE A 33 4.26 -16.58 -24.69
CA ILE A 33 3.46 -17.70 -24.19
C ILE A 33 3.88 -19.04 -24.79
N ALA A 34 4.52 -19.06 -25.97
CA ALA A 34 5.07 -20.26 -26.58
C ALA A 34 6.18 -20.92 -25.75
N HIS A 35 6.75 -20.21 -24.77
CA HIS A 35 7.71 -20.76 -23.80
C HIS A 35 7.07 -21.46 -22.60
N TYR A 36 5.74 -21.43 -22.46
CA TYR A 36 5.04 -22.00 -21.32
C TYR A 36 4.40 -23.35 -21.65
N THR A 37 4.12 -24.16 -20.63
CA THR A 37 3.28 -25.35 -20.79
C THR A 37 1.80 -24.95 -20.92
N PRO A 38 0.96 -25.75 -21.60
CA PRO A 38 -0.48 -25.48 -21.71
C PRO A 38 -1.19 -25.32 -20.34
N ASP A 39 -0.72 -26.09 -19.35
CA ASP A 39 -1.18 -26.17 -17.96
C ASP A 39 -0.44 -25.23 -16.99
N VAL A 40 0.24 -24.18 -17.48
CA VAL A 40 0.99 -23.24 -16.62
C VAL A 40 0.11 -22.67 -15.51
N VAL A 41 0.69 -22.53 -14.32
CA VAL A 41 0.12 -21.69 -13.25
C VAL A 41 1.10 -20.56 -12.96
N ALA A 42 0.65 -19.31 -13.03
CA ALA A 42 1.49 -18.14 -12.76
C ALA A 42 0.96 -17.32 -11.58
N TYR A 43 1.84 -16.92 -10.69
CA TYR A 43 1.61 -15.92 -9.64
C TYR A 43 2.33 -14.64 -10.05
N ASP A 44 1.65 -13.77 -10.79
CA ASP A 44 2.26 -12.50 -11.17
C ASP A 44 2.24 -11.49 -10.01
N ALA A 45 3.08 -10.47 -10.08
CA ALA A 45 3.22 -9.47 -9.03
C ALA A 45 2.00 -8.55 -8.89
N VAL A 46 1.09 -8.55 -9.88
CA VAL A 46 -0.04 -7.61 -9.97
C VAL A 46 -1.33 -8.29 -10.40
N LEU A 47 -2.45 -7.60 -10.10
CA LEU A 47 -3.81 -7.98 -10.47
C LEU A 47 -4.33 -9.23 -9.76
N GLN A 48 -4.27 -10.40 -10.40
CA GLN A 48 -4.93 -11.60 -9.89
C GLN A 48 -3.99 -12.40 -8.98
N LEU A 49 -4.57 -13.08 -7.98
CA LEU A 49 -3.82 -13.96 -7.09
C LEU A 49 -3.10 -15.09 -7.86
N GLN A 50 -3.67 -15.53 -8.99
CA GLN A 50 -3.04 -16.47 -9.91
C GLN A 50 -3.70 -16.44 -11.29
N PHE A 51 -2.94 -16.82 -12.31
CA PHE A 51 -3.40 -17.12 -13.67
C PHE A 51 -3.22 -18.61 -13.95
N LYS A 52 -4.22 -19.24 -14.58
CA LYS A 52 -4.19 -20.67 -14.90
C LYS A 52 -4.37 -20.88 -16.40
N GLY A 53 -3.41 -21.56 -17.01
CA GLY A 53 -3.37 -21.88 -18.43
C GLY A 53 -2.80 -20.76 -19.29
N GLN A 54 -2.33 -21.14 -20.48
CA GLN A 54 -1.63 -20.22 -21.39
C GLN A 54 -2.47 -19.02 -21.81
N GLN A 55 -3.75 -19.24 -22.15
CA GLN A 55 -4.60 -18.16 -22.66
C GLN A 55 -4.78 -17.05 -21.63
N ALA A 56 -5.12 -17.41 -20.38
CA ALA A 56 -5.31 -16.44 -19.31
C ALA A 56 -4.02 -15.64 -19.03
N TYR A 57 -2.87 -16.31 -19.04
CA TYR A 57 -1.60 -15.64 -18.76
C TYR A 57 -1.10 -14.79 -19.94
N ARG A 58 -1.37 -15.22 -21.18
CA ARG A 58 -1.10 -14.42 -22.38
C ARG A 58 -1.88 -13.12 -22.39
N ASP A 59 -3.18 -13.18 -22.08
CA ASP A 59 -4.02 -11.98 -22.06
C ASP A 59 -3.58 -11.02 -20.96
N HIS A 60 -3.09 -11.55 -19.84
CA HIS A 60 -2.43 -10.77 -18.79
C HIS A 60 -1.11 -10.12 -19.25
N TRP A 61 -0.24 -10.84 -19.96
CA TRP A 61 0.98 -10.27 -20.56
C TRP A 61 0.67 -9.07 -21.47
N LYS A 62 -0.38 -9.18 -22.29
CA LYS A 62 -0.84 -8.06 -23.14
C LYS A 62 -1.28 -6.86 -22.31
N SER A 63 -2.10 -7.09 -21.29
CA SER A 63 -2.52 -6.03 -20.38
C SER A 63 -1.33 -5.36 -19.69
N CYS A 64 -0.27 -6.09 -19.35
CA CYS A 64 0.94 -5.52 -18.76
C CYS A 64 1.68 -4.60 -19.72
N PHE A 65 1.76 -4.93 -21.01
CA PHE A 65 2.37 -4.06 -22.00
C PHE A 65 1.62 -2.74 -22.20
N ASP A 66 0.28 -2.77 -22.10
CA ASP A 66 -0.54 -1.56 -22.18
C ASP A 66 -0.36 -0.64 -20.95
N MET A 67 -0.02 -1.22 -19.79
CA MET A 67 0.27 -0.46 -18.56
C MET A 67 1.67 0.15 -18.53
N CYS A 68 2.64 -0.43 -19.24
CA CYS A 68 4.02 0.05 -19.26
C CYS A 68 4.25 1.06 -20.40
N GLY A 69 4.24 2.35 -20.04
CA GLY A 69 4.69 3.44 -20.92
C GLY A 69 6.17 3.35 -21.28
N GLY A 70 6.55 4.00 -22.41
CA GLY A 70 7.95 4.10 -22.85
C GLY A 70 8.62 2.74 -23.15
N PRO A 71 9.95 2.68 -23.31
CA PRO A 71 10.70 1.41 -23.39
C PRO A 71 10.62 0.60 -22.09
N MET A 72 10.56 -0.74 -22.19
CA MET A 72 10.48 -1.62 -21.02
C MET A 72 11.88 -1.96 -20.50
N VAL A 73 12.04 -1.96 -19.18
CA VAL A 73 13.17 -2.55 -18.47
C VAL A 73 12.73 -3.94 -17.99
N PHE A 74 13.48 -4.97 -18.38
CA PHE A 74 13.26 -6.34 -17.93
C PHE A 74 14.60 -7.09 -17.95
N GLU A 75 15.37 -6.90 -16.88
CA GLU A 75 16.78 -7.27 -16.81
C GLU A 75 16.99 -8.22 -15.63
N PRO A 76 17.18 -9.54 -15.86
CA PRO A 76 17.50 -10.46 -14.78
C PRO A 76 18.89 -10.16 -14.23
N GLY A 77 19.03 -10.21 -12.91
CA GLY A 77 20.33 -10.27 -12.26
C GLY A 77 20.96 -11.66 -12.37
N GLU A 78 21.75 -12.06 -11.38
CA GLU A 78 22.24 -13.43 -11.31
C GLU A 78 21.09 -14.40 -10.99
N LEU A 79 20.92 -15.42 -11.85
CA LEU A 79 19.90 -16.46 -11.68
C LEU A 79 20.56 -17.75 -11.18
N ASP A 80 20.05 -18.27 -10.07
CA ASP A 80 20.32 -19.65 -9.66
C ASP A 80 19.54 -20.60 -10.58
N ILE A 81 20.20 -21.65 -11.06
CA ILE A 81 19.62 -22.61 -12.00
C ILE A 81 20.02 -24.00 -11.56
N GLN A 82 19.02 -24.79 -11.16
CA GLN A 82 19.16 -26.18 -10.78
C GLN A 82 18.37 -27.04 -11.76
N VAL A 83 18.98 -28.13 -12.21
CA VAL A 83 18.37 -29.07 -13.15
C VAL A 83 18.51 -30.48 -12.61
N SER A 84 17.42 -31.24 -12.63
CA SER A 84 17.37 -32.63 -12.21
C SER A 84 16.36 -33.40 -13.07
N GLY A 85 16.87 -34.30 -13.92
CA GLY A 85 16.04 -35.03 -14.88
C GLY A 85 15.33 -34.07 -15.84
N ASP A 86 14.00 -34.16 -15.88
CA ASP A 86 13.14 -33.35 -16.75
C ASP A 86 12.56 -32.10 -16.06
N LEU A 87 13.12 -31.73 -14.90
CA LEU A 87 12.73 -30.53 -14.15
C LEU A 87 13.91 -29.58 -13.97
N ALA A 88 13.61 -28.28 -14.07
CA ALA A 88 14.52 -27.24 -13.64
C ALA A 88 13.82 -26.26 -12.70
N SER A 89 14.56 -25.76 -11.72
CA SER A 89 14.15 -24.68 -10.82
C SER A 89 15.10 -23.51 -11.02
N ILE A 90 14.53 -22.32 -11.21
CA ILE A 90 15.24 -21.07 -11.39
C ILE A 90 14.69 -20.06 -10.41
N HIS A 91 15.57 -19.29 -9.78
CA HIS A 91 15.17 -18.13 -9.00
C HIS A 91 16.25 -17.06 -9.00
N GLY A 92 15.86 -15.82 -8.75
CA GLY A 92 16.78 -14.69 -8.67
C GLY A 92 16.04 -13.38 -8.55
N LEU A 93 16.80 -12.30 -8.74
CA LEU A 93 16.25 -10.95 -8.81
C LEU A 93 16.10 -10.53 -10.26
N ILE A 94 15.07 -9.74 -10.53
CA ILE A 94 14.83 -9.17 -11.84
C ILE A 94 14.48 -7.70 -11.70
N ARG A 95 15.13 -6.86 -12.50
CA ARG A 95 14.83 -5.44 -12.56
C ARG A 95 13.78 -5.21 -13.63
N CYS A 96 12.60 -4.78 -13.21
CA CYS A 96 11.47 -4.53 -14.10
C CYS A 96 11.03 -3.08 -14.03
N GLY A 97 10.54 -2.53 -15.14
CA GLY A 97 10.07 -1.15 -15.18
C GLY A 97 9.76 -0.64 -16.57
N GLY A 98 9.52 0.65 -16.66
CA GLY A 98 9.35 1.37 -17.92
C GLY A 98 9.89 2.79 -17.81
N SER A 99 9.74 3.57 -18.87
CA SER A 99 10.02 5.00 -18.82
C SER A 99 8.72 5.78 -18.93
N ASP A 100 8.62 6.90 -18.22
CA ASP A 100 7.53 7.85 -18.44
C ASP A 100 7.69 8.59 -19.79
N GLU A 101 6.71 9.42 -20.15
CA GLU A 101 6.72 10.23 -21.39
C GLU A 101 7.92 11.19 -21.48
N GLN A 102 8.55 11.51 -20.35
CA GLN A 102 9.73 12.39 -20.26
C GLN A 102 11.05 11.61 -20.35
N GLY A 103 10.99 10.29 -20.44
CA GLY A 103 12.16 9.41 -20.53
C GLY A 103 12.75 9.03 -19.16
N ASN A 104 12.12 9.40 -18.05
CA ASN A 104 12.60 8.99 -16.72
C ASN A 104 12.31 7.50 -16.51
N VAL A 105 13.36 6.71 -16.26
CA VAL A 105 13.22 5.27 -16.01
C VAL A 105 12.66 5.04 -14.61
N GLN A 106 11.48 4.44 -14.55
CA GLN A 106 10.86 3.94 -13.33
C GLN A 106 11.02 2.41 -13.32
N SER A 107 11.99 1.93 -12.57
CA SER A 107 12.29 0.50 -12.44
C SER A 107 12.53 0.11 -10.99
N ALA A 108 12.25 -1.15 -10.69
CA ALA A 108 12.39 -1.73 -9.37
C ALA A 108 12.93 -3.16 -9.47
N TRP A 109 13.64 -3.58 -8.43
CA TRP A 109 13.99 -4.98 -8.26
C TRP A 109 12.79 -5.77 -7.72
N MET A 110 12.52 -6.89 -8.37
CA MET A 110 11.54 -7.89 -7.95
C MET A 110 12.21 -9.25 -7.81
N ARG A 111 11.52 -10.18 -7.16
CA ARG A 111 11.94 -11.57 -7.02
C ARG A 111 11.23 -12.38 -8.09
N MET A 112 11.97 -13.28 -8.74
CA MET A 112 11.43 -14.23 -9.70
C MET A 112 11.72 -15.65 -9.22
N SER A 113 10.75 -16.55 -9.38
CA SER A 113 10.95 -17.99 -9.33
C SER A 113 10.20 -18.64 -10.49
N SER A 114 10.84 -19.58 -11.16
CA SER A 114 10.27 -20.27 -12.31
C SER A 114 10.65 -21.74 -12.27
N SER A 115 9.70 -22.62 -12.59
CA SER A 115 9.96 -24.03 -12.78
C SER A 115 9.72 -24.41 -14.22
N TYR A 116 10.65 -25.18 -14.78
CA TYR A 116 10.57 -25.65 -16.16
C TYR A 116 10.37 -27.16 -16.15
N ARG A 117 9.57 -27.62 -17.11
CA ARG A 117 9.37 -29.03 -17.41
C ARG A 117 9.85 -29.30 -18.83
N LYS A 118 10.64 -30.36 -18.99
CA LYS A 118 11.06 -30.82 -20.31
C LYS A 118 9.89 -31.49 -21.04
N SER A 119 9.70 -31.14 -22.31
CA SER A 119 8.67 -31.69 -23.19
C SER A 119 9.29 -31.93 -24.57
N GLY A 120 9.67 -33.18 -24.84
CA GLY A 120 10.51 -33.52 -25.99
C GLY A 120 11.88 -32.85 -25.86
N ASP A 121 12.29 -32.11 -26.89
CA ASP A 121 13.57 -31.37 -26.90
C ASP A 121 13.46 -29.93 -26.36
N LYS A 122 12.28 -29.54 -25.85
CA LYS A 122 12.03 -28.18 -25.34
C LYS A 122 11.93 -28.17 -23.83
N TRP A 123 12.45 -27.10 -23.22
CA TRP A 123 12.19 -26.73 -21.84
C TRP A 123 11.12 -25.65 -21.83
N LEU A 124 10.00 -25.93 -21.16
CA LEU A 124 8.85 -25.02 -21.07
C LEU A 124 8.59 -24.63 -19.62
N ILE A 125 8.21 -23.38 -19.39
CA ILE A 125 7.85 -22.85 -18.08
C ILE A 125 6.52 -23.48 -17.64
N ALA A 126 6.55 -24.24 -16.56
CA ALA A 126 5.39 -24.89 -15.97
C ALA A 126 4.78 -24.10 -14.81
N HIS A 127 5.60 -23.33 -14.08
CA HIS A 127 5.16 -22.41 -13.05
C HIS A 127 6.04 -21.17 -13.03
N GLU A 128 5.45 -20.02 -12.71
CA GLU A 128 6.17 -18.76 -12.56
C GLU A 128 5.61 -17.95 -11.40
N HIS A 129 6.49 -17.22 -10.71
CA HIS A 129 6.14 -16.38 -9.58
C HIS A 129 7.00 -15.11 -9.59
N PHE A 130 6.35 -13.95 -9.73
CA PHE A 130 6.96 -12.63 -9.53
C PHE A 130 6.40 -11.97 -8.27
N SER A 131 7.26 -11.29 -7.51
CA SER A 131 6.81 -10.61 -6.29
C SER A 131 7.75 -9.50 -5.85
N ALA A 132 7.18 -8.51 -5.16
CA ALA A 132 7.92 -7.55 -4.34
C ALA A 132 7.58 -7.78 -2.86
N PRO A 133 8.52 -7.56 -1.92
CA PRO A 133 8.18 -7.53 -0.50
C PRO A 133 7.29 -6.31 -0.21
N PHE A 134 6.59 -6.34 0.93
CA PHE A 134 5.78 -5.22 1.39
C PHE A 134 6.19 -4.81 2.81
N ASP A 135 5.98 -3.54 3.12
CA ASP A 135 6.22 -2.98 4.45
C ASP A 135 5.05 -3.34 5.37
N MET A 136 5.35 -4.00 6.49
CA MET A 136 4.32 -4.53 7.40
C MET A 136 3.49 -3.45 8.10
N MET A 137 3.97 -2.21 8.13
CA MET A 137 3.27 -1.09 8.78
C MET A 137 2.34 -0.37 7.79
N SER A 138 2.87 0.03 6.63
CA SER A 138 2.11 0.75 5.61
C SER A 138 1.32 -0.14 4.67
N TRP A 139 1.61 -1.45 4.65
CA TRP A 139 1.06 -2.43 3.70
C TRP A 139 1.36 -2.12 2.22
N LYS A 140 2.37 -1.29 1.95
CA LYS A 140 2.79 -0.92 0.60
C LYS A 140 3.91 -1.82 0.10
N ALA A 141 3.88 -2.14 -1.19
CA ALA A 141 5.00 -2.82 -1.86
C ALA A 141 6.28 -1.96 -1.80
N MET A 142 7.42 -2.62 -1.58
CA MET A 142 8.74 -2.00 -1.40
C MET A 142 9.55 -2.10 -2.70
N PHE A 143 9.32 -1.17 -3.61
CA PHE A 143 10.00 -1.10 -4.91
C PHE A 143 11.35 -0.35 -4.88
N ASP A 144 11.70 0.24 -3.73
CA ASP A 144 12.90 1.05 -3.55
C ASP A 144 14.11 0.25 -3.04
N LEU A 145 13.93 -1.05 -2.78
CA LEU A 145 14.98 -1.95 -2.34
C LEU A 145 16.00 -2.19 -3.46
N ASP A 146 17.28 -2.14 -3.09
CA ASP A 146 18.39 -2.26 -4.01
C ASP A 146 19.41 -3.28 -3.47
N PRO A 147 19.60 -4.44 -4.13
CA PRO A 147 20.57 -5.44 -3.70
C PRO A 147 22.03 -4.94 -3.79
N GLU A 148 22.30 -3.91 -4.60
CA GLU A 148 23.63 -3.30 -4.71
C GLU A 148 23.87 -2.24 -3.64
N ASN A 149 22.80 -1.77 -2.99
CA ASN A 149 22.85 -0.79 -1.91
C ASN A 149 21.79 -1.09 -0.83
N PRO A 150 21.98 -2.16 -0.05
CA PRO A 150 21.00 -2.61 0.95
C PRO A 150 20.77 -1.58 2.07
N ASP A 151 21.74 -0.70 2.32
CA ASP A 151 21.70 0.34 3.35
C ASP A 151 21.22 1.70 2.81
N LYS A 152 20.67 1.74 1.59
CA LYS A 152 20.15 2.97 0.98
C LYS A 152 19.15 3.64 1.91
N VAL A 153 19.51 4.84 2.37
CA VAL A 153 18.63 5.65 3.21
C VAL A 153 17.40 6.05 2.40
N ARG A 154 16.23 5.75 2.94
CA ARG A 154 14.95 6.17 2.36
C ARG A 154 14.70 7.63 2.68
N ALA A 155 14.40 8.43 1.67
CA ALA A 155 14.00 9.82 1.86
C ALA A 155 12.69 9.93 2.66
N ILE A 156 11.77 8.99 2.45
CA ILE A 156 10.54 8.83 3.24
C ILE A 156 10.70 7.55 4.08
N PRO A 157 10.72 7.64 5.42
CA PRO A 157 10.90 6.47 6.28
C PRO A 157 9.80 5.41 6.10
N SER A 158 10.11 4.15 6.42
CA SER A 158 9.11 3.07 6.42
C SER A 158 7.93 3.39 7.33
N GLY A 159 6.72 3.04 6.91
CA GLY A 159 5.49 3.38 7.64
C GLY A 159 5.03 4.83 7.52
N MET A 160 5.80 5.73 6.92
CA MET A 160 5.43 7.15 6.80
C MET A 160 4.69 7.45 5.50
N SER A 161 3.75 8.39 5.58
CA SER A 161 3.14 9.05 4.42
C SER A 161 3.85 10.37 4.11
N THR A 162 3.75 10.83 2.86
CA THR A 162 4.32 12.12 2.41
C THR A 162 3.87 13.30 3.27
N VAL A 163 2.65 13.23 3.80
CA VAL A 163 2.10 14.18 4.78
C VAL A 163 1.82 13.42 6.07
N THR A 164 2.34 13.91 7.19
CA THR A 164 2.05 13.39 8.53
C THR A 164 1.56 14.55 9.40
N PRO A 165 0.29 14.52 9.87
CA PRO A 165 -0.24 15.60 10.70
C PRO A 165 0.44 15.61 12.07
N HIS A 166 0.62 16.82 12.59
CA HIS A 166 1.09 17.06 13.95
C HIS A 166 -0.08 17.55 14.81
N LEU A 167 -0.37 16.81 15.89
CA LEU A 167 -1.38 17.17 16.87
C LEU A 167 -0.72 17.75 18.11
N VAL A 168 -1.05 19.00 18.41
CA VAL A 168 -0.65 19.67 19.65
C VAL A 168 -1.71 19.42 20.69
N CYS A 169 -1.32 18.90 21.85
CA CYS A 169 -2.24 18.55 22.93
C CYS A 169 -1.83 19.23 24.24
N ALA A 170 -2.81 19.63 25.06
CA ALA A 170 -2.54 20.15 26.40
C ALA A 170 -1.83 19.12 27.30
N ASN A 171 -2.09 17.82 27.07
CA ASN A 171 -1.35 16.69 27.61
C ASN A 171 -1.26 15.58 26.55
N ALA A 172 -0.12 15.46 25.89
CA ALA A 172 0.10 14.48 24.82
C ALA A 172 0.14 13.04 25.35
N ALA A 173 0.57 12.79 26.59
CA ALA A 173 0.60 11.44 27.16
C ALA A 173 -0.82 10.87 27.34
N ASP A 174 -1.75 11.71 27.82
CA ASP A 174 -3.16 11.35 27.94
C ASP A 174 -3.80 11.18 26.56
N ALA A 175 -3.41 12.00 25.58
CA ALA A 175 -3.88 11.88 24.20
C ALA A 175 -3.46 10.56 23.56
N ILE A 176 -2.20 10.14 23.74
CA ILE A 176 -1.72 8.82 23.33
C ILE A 176 -2.56 7.71 23.95
N ALA A 177 -2.85 7.79 25.25
CA ALA A 177 -3.66 6.79 25.94
C ALA A 177 -5.10 6.76 25.41
N PHE A 178 -5.68 7.92 25.10
CA PHE A 178 -6.99 8.03 24.45
C PHE A 178 -6.98 7.39 23.06
N TYR A 179 -6.05 7.74 22.17
CA TYR A 179 -6.01 7.20 20.80
C TYR A 179 -5.79 5.68 20.76
N LYS A 180 -5.02 5.13 21.71
CA LYS A 180 -4.90 3.67 21.90
C LYS A 180 -6.26 3.00 22.16
N ARG A 181 -7.09 3.58 23.04
CA ARG A 181 -8.40 3.02 23.40
C ARG A 181 -9.47 3.28 22.33
N ALA A 182 -9.50 4.48 21.77
CA ALA A 182 -10.53 4.93 20.84
C ALA A 182 -10.35 4.33 19.44
N PHE A 183 -9.12 4.36 18.92
CA PHE A 183 -8.82 4.05 17.52
C PHE A 183 -7.82 2.90 17.35
N GLY A 184 -7.45 2.22 18.45
CA GLY A 184 -6.46 1.14 18.41
C GLY A 184 -5.07 1.63 18.02
N ALA A 185 -4.73 2.89 18.32
CA ALA A 185 -3.44 3.45 17.95
C ALA A 185 -2.28 2.63 18.53
N ILE A 186 -1.20 2.48 17.76
CA ILE A 186 0.04 1.85 18.21
C ILE A 186 1.07 2.96 18.39
N GLU A 187 1.65 3.03 19.58
CA GLU A 187 2.72 3.98 19.85
C GLU A 187 4.05 3.38 19.41
N MET A 188 4.72 4.07 18.49
CA MET A 188 5.97 3.62 17.89
C MET A 188 7.19 4.14 18.65
N GLY A 189 7.05 5.32 19.26
CA GLY A 189 8.08 5.92 20.10
C GLY A 189 7.66 7.29 20.63
N ARG A 190 8.33 7.71 21.71
CA ARG A 190 8.21 9.06 22.27
C ARG A 190 9.57 9.58 22.70
N LEU A 191 9.70 10.89 22.70
CA LEU A 191 10.80 11.66 23.23
C LEU A 191 10.25 12.69 24.22
N GLU A 192 10.73 12.61 25.45
CA GLU A 192 10.43 13.57 26.50
C GLU A 192 11.49 14.68 26.52
N GLY A 193 11.03 15.92 26.73
CA GLY A 193 11.88 17.07 26.97
C GLY A 193 12.39 17.10 28.41
N PRO A 194 13.33 18.01 28.74
CA PRO A 194 13.89 18.13 30.08
C PRO A 194 12.88 18.45 31.19
N ASP A 195 11.72 19.00 30.82
CA ASP A 195 10.60 19.34 31.71
C ASP A 195 9.59 18.19 31.88
N GLY A 196 9.86 17.02 31.28
CA GLY A 196 8.99 15.85 31.32
C GLY A 196 7.80 15.90 30.35
N LYS A 197 7.67 16.98 29.56
CA LYS A 197 6.68 17.05 28.48
C LYS A 197 7.12 16.21 27.29
N ILE A 198 6.17 15.67 26.54
CA ILE A 198 6.42 15.02 25.26
C ILE A 198 6.79 16.09 24.23
N ALA A 199 8.08 16.15 23.88
CA ALA A 199 8.59 16.99 22.82
C ALA A 199 8.25 16.40 21.43
N HIS A 200 8.14 15.07 21.34
CA HIS A 200 7.71 14.37 20.14
C HIS A 200 7.21 12.98 20.49
N ALA A 201 6.09 12.56 19.92
CA ALA A 201 5.64 11.19 19.90
C ALA A 201 5.13 10.82 18.52
N TYR A 202 5.25 9.55 18.18
CA TYR A 202 4.86 8.99 16.91
C TYR A 202 3.93 7.80 17.12
N LEU A 203 2.76 7.87 16.47
CA LEU A 203 1.72 6.86 16.54
C LEU A 203 1.26 6.43 15.15
N HIS A 204 0.86 5.16 15.06
CA HIS A 204 0.12 4.63 13.95
C HIS A 204 -1.35 4.41 14.31
N ILE A 205 -2.26 4.80 13.42
CA ILE A 205 -3.66 4.40 13.42
C ILE A 205 -3.93 3.72 12.08
N GLY A 206 -4.14 2.39 12.11
CA GLY A 206 -4.11 1.59 10.87
C GLY A 206 -2.78 1.77 10.14
N ASN A 207 -2.84 2.14 8.86
CA ASN A 207 -1.66 2.43 8.03
C ASN A 207 -1.23 3.91 8.04
N SER A 208 -1.90 4.75 8.84
CA SER A 208 -1.66 6.19 8.88
C SER A 208 -0.77 6.57 10.06
N ALA A 209 0.19 7.46 9.81
CA ALA A 209 1.07 8.04 10.81
C ALA A 209 0.48 9.36 11.34
N ILE A 210 0.60 9.60 12.65
CA ILE A 210 0.37 10.92 13.26
C ILE A 210 1.49 11.23 14.25
N PHE A 211 1.86 12.50 14.33
CA PHE A 211 2.81 13.01 15.32
C PHE A 211 2.08 13.79 16.40
N LEU A 212 2.56 13.69 17.63
CA LEU A 212 1.99 14.35 18.79
C LEU A 212 3.08 15.06 19.58
N PHE A 213 2.75 16.18 20.18
CA PHE A 213 3.60 16.83 21.17
C PHE A 213 2.77 17.73 22.09
N ASP A 214 3.31 17.99 23.27
CA ASP A 214 2.67 18.87 24.24
C ASP A 214 2.66 20.33 23.78
N GLU A 215 1.66 21.07 24.24
CA GLU A 215 1.60 22.51 24.07
C GLU A 215 2.87 23.21 24.58
N ASN A 216 3.40 24.08 23.71
CA ASN A 216 4.53 24.94 24.01
C ASN A 216 4.24 26.36 23.46
N PRO A 217 3.63 27.23 24.30
CA PRO A 217 3.31 28.61 23.90
C PRO A 217 4.53 29.43 23.49
N GLN A 218 5.73 29.13 24.01
CA GLN A 218 6.95 29.85 23.63
C GLN A 218 7.31 29.65 22.16
N TRP A 219 6.89 28.53 21.56
CA TRP A 219 7.12 28.19 20.15
C TRP A 219 5.87 28.38 19.30
N GLY A 220 4.82 29.00 19.84
CA GLY A 220 3.53 29.16 19.16
C GLY A 220 2.76 27.85 18.98
N ALA A 221 3.16 26.77 19.64
CA ALA A 221 2.48 25.49 19.56
C ALA A 221 1.32 25.44 20.58
N LEU A 222 0.12 25.73 20.09
CA LEU A 222 -1.12 25.74 20.86
C LEU A 222 -2.07 24.66 20.33
N GLY A 223 -2.66 23.90 21.23
CA GLY A 223 -3.68 22.91 20.90
C GLY A 223 -5.07 23.54 20.74
N PRO A 224 -6.06 22.76 20.29
CA PRO A 224 -7.41 23.27 19.99
C PRO A 224 -8.10 23.95 21.17
N LEU A 225 -7.88 23.45 22.41
CA LEU A 225 -8.47 24.04 23.61
C LEU A 225 -7.95 25.46 23.86
N ALA A 226 -6.63 25.68 23.75
CA ALA A 226 -6.03 27.00 23.89
C ALA A 226 -6.44 27.94 22.76
N LEU A 227 -6.59 27.41 21.54
CA LEU A 227 -7.05 28.15 20.36
C LEU A 227 -8.57 28.41 20.34
N LYS A 228 -9.35 27.76 21.22
CA LYS A 228 -10.82 27.77 21.23
C LYS A 228 -11.41 27.35 19.88
N GLY A 229 -10.75 26.41 19.20
CA GLY A 229 -11.14 25.92 17.90
C GLY A 229 -10.15 24.91 17.36
N THR A 230 -10.64 23.98 16.53
CA THR A 230 -9.82 22.96 15.88
C THR A 230 -9.56 23.36 14.42
N PRO A 231 -8.31 23.65 14.04
CA PRO A 231 -7.99 24.13 12.70
C PRO A 231 -8.04 23.02 11.64
N VAL A 232 -7.96 21.76 12.06
CA VAL A 232 -7.99 20.58 11.20
C VAL A 232 -8.99 19.57 11.76
N SER A 233 -9.63 18.80 10.89
CA SER A 233 -10.35 17.58 11.25
C SER A 233 -9.67 16.41 10.58
N LEU A 234 -9.39 15.35 11.34
CA LEU A 234 -8.82 14.13 10.79
C LEU A 234 -9.95 13.18 10.37
N HIS A 235 -9.81 12.56 9.21
CA HIS A 235 -10.78 11.61 8.68
C HIS A 235 -10.22 10.20 8.79
N VAL A 236 -10.91 9.34 9.52
CA VAL A 236 -10.50 7.97 9.79
C VAL A 236 -11.53 7.02 9.18
N TYR A 237 -11.08 6.24 8.20
CA TYR A 237 -11.83 5.09 7.73
C TYR A 237 -11.59 3.90 8.64
N VAL A 238 -12.67 3.20 8.98
CA VAL A 238 -12.68 2.01 9.82
C VAL A 238 -13.61 0.96 9.23
N GLU A 239 -13.39 -0.30 9.58
CA GLU A 239 -14.29 -1.39 9.18
C GLU A 239 -15.72 -1.21 9.70
N ASN A 240 -15.89 -0.51 10.83
CA ASN A 240 -17.21 -0.22 11.41
C ASN A 240 -17.22 1.12 12.18
N ALA A 241 -17.85 2.13 11.57
CA ALA A 241 -17.94 3.49 12.10
C ALA A 241 -18.73 3.57 13.42
N ASP A 242 -19.83 2.84 13.55
CA ASP A 242 -20.66 2.83 14.77
C ASP A 242 -19.88 2.29 15.97
N GLU A 243 -19.15 1.18 15.79
CA GLU A 243 -18.33 0.60 16.86
C GLU A 243 -17.13 1.47 17.21
N ALA A 244 -16.49 2.11 16.21
CA ALA A 244 -15.41 3.06 16.47
C ALA A 244 -15.92 4.29 17.25
N ALA A 245 -17.07 4.84 16.87
CA ALA A 245 -17.69 5.96 17.57
C ALA A 245 -18.03 5.60 19.02
N LYS A 246 -18.64 4.44 19.26
CA LYS A 246 -18.92 3.94 20.62
C LYS A 246 -17.65 3.83 21.47
N LYS A 247 -16.57 3.26 20.93
CA LYS A 247 -15.28 3.15 21.63
C LYS A 247 -14.68 4.52 21.95
N ALA A 248 -14.70 5.45 20.99
CA ALA A 248 -14.19 6.80 21.19
C ALA A 248 -14.99 7.56 22.26
N ILE A 249 -16.33 7.47 22.24
CA ILE A 249 -17.20 8.08 23.26
C ILE A 249 -16.91 7.47 24.63
N ALA A 250 -16.81 6.14 24.72
CA ALA A 250 -16.46 5.45 25.98
C ALA A 250 -15.06 5.84 26.49
N ALA A 251 -14.14 6.23 25.61
CA ALA A 251 -12.82 6.72 25.96
C ALA A 251 -12.78 8.21 26.35
N GLY A 252 -13.88 8.95 26.16
CA GLY A 252 -14.03 10.36 26.56
C GLY A 252 -14.34 11.33 25.41
N ALA A 253 -14.53 10.87 24.18
CA ALA A 253 -14.89 11.74 23.07
C ALA A 253 -16.33 12.26 23.19
N ARG A 254 -16.55 13.48 22.72
CA ARG A 254 -17.87 14.08 22.57
C ARG A 254 -18.39 13.87 21.16
N LEU A 255 -19.64 13.40 21.04
CA LEU A 255 -20.32 13.27 19.75
C LEU A 255 -20.73 14.66 19.26
N ILE A 256 -20.32 15.01 18.03
CA ILE A 256 -20.65 16.27 17.35
C ILE A 256 -21.75 16.04 16.32
N MET A 257 -21.66 14.92 15.60
CA MET A 257 -22.65 14.47 14.63
C MET A 257 -22.83 12.98 14.81
N GLU A 258 -24.09 12.54 14.96
CA GLU A 258 -24.42 11.12 15.05
C GLU A 258 -23.94 10.36 13.82
N VAL A 259 -23.55 9.10 14.03
CA VAL A 259 -23.17 8.24 12.91
C VAL A 259 -24.42 7.96 12.09
N GLN A 260 -24.40 8.36 10.81
CA GLN A 260 -25.51 8.20 9.88
C GLN A 260 -25.02 7.87 8.47
N ASP A 261 -25.91 7.35 7.62
CA ASP A 261 -25.59 7.08 6.22
C ASP A 261 -25.62 8.41 5.46
N MET A 262 -24.57 8.68 4.70
CA MET A 262 -24.40 9.95 3.99
C MET A 262 -24.60 9.77 2.49
N PHE A 263 -25.04 10.86 1.85
CA PHE A 263 -25.37 10.89 0.42
C PHE A 263 -24.20 10.56 -0.53
N TRP A 264 -22.97 10.49 0.00
CA TRP A 264 -21.75 10.13 -0.73
C TRP A 264 -21.32 8.67 -0.51
N GLY A 265 -22.15 7.83 0.14
CA GLY A 265 -21.94 6.39 0.21
C GLY A 265 -21.19 5.89 1.46
N ASP A 266 -21.02 6.74 2.48
CA ASP A 266 -20.39 6.35 3.74
C ASP A 266 -21.38 6.32 4.90
N ARG A 267 -21.15 5.38 5.83
CA ARG A 267 -21.61 5.46 7.21
C ARG A 267 -20.66 6.36 7.98
N TYR A 268 -21.07 7.58 8.35
CA TYR A 268 -20.19 8.65 8.81
C TYR A 268 -20.68 9.33 10.09
N GLY A 269 -19.77 9.69 10.99
CA GLY A 269 -20.04 10.56 12.13
C GLY A 269 -18.86 11.49 12.46
N LEU A 270 -19.10 12.49 13.31
CA LEU A 270 -18.09 13.46 13.75
C LEU A 270 -17.99 13.48 15.27
N LEU A 271 -16.76 13.41 15.77
CA LEU A 271 -16.40 13.36 17.18
C LEU A 271 -15.39 14.47 17.49
N GLU A 272 -15.39 14.96 18.72
CA GLU A 272 -14.34 15.80 19.28
C GLU A 272 -13.69 15.05 20.43
N ASP A 273 -12.36 14.90 20.41
CA ASP A 273 -11.63 14.22 21.47
C ASP A 273 -11.46 15.12 22.72
N PRO A 274 -11.02 14.57 23.86
CA PRO A 274 -10.82 15.36 25.09
C PRO A 274 -9.84 16.53 24.98
N PHE A 275 -9.03 16.56 23.91
CA PHE A 275 -8.00 17.58 23.64
C PHE A 275 -8.49 18.60 22.59
N GLY A 276 -9.76 18.50 22.19
CA GLY A 276 -10.45 19.42 21.29
C GLY A 276 -10.19 19.16 19.80
N HIS A 277 -9.47 18.10 19.42
CA HIS A 277 -9.29 17.76 18.01
C HIS A 277 -10.55 17.09 17.45
N ARG A 278 -10.88 17.40 16.20
CA ARG A 278 -12.03 16.76 15.51
C ARG A 278 -11.61 15.55 14.70
N TRP A 279 -12.38 14.48 14.87
CA TRP A 279 -12.23 13.21 14.19
C TRP A 279 -13.53 12.85 13.51
N SER A 280 -13.49 12.67 12.19
CA SER A 280 -14.57 11.98 11.49
C SER A 280 -14.25 10.50 11.40
N VAL A 281 -15.27 9.67 11.62
CA VAL A 281 -15.18 8.21 11.53
C VAL A 281 -16.12 7.76 10.42
N ALA A 282 -15.60 6.97 9.49
CA ALA A 282 -16.34 6.56 8.30
C ALA A 282 -16.14 5.08 7.97
N THR A 283 -17.18 4.45 7.45
CA THR A 283 -17.09 3.16 6.75
C THR A 283 -17.73 3.35 5.39
N HIS A 284 -17.00 3.03 4.33
CA HIS A 284 -17.57 3.06 2.98
C HIS A 284 -18.57 1.91 2.83
N ILE A 285 -19.82 2.21 2.47
CA ILE A 285 -20.91 1.24 2.37
C ILE A 285 -21.49 1.09 0.96
N GLN A 286 -21.26 2.07 0.06
CA GLN A 286 -21.78 2.04 -1.29
C GLN A 286 -20.97 2.89 -2.28
N ASP A 287 -20.57 2.28 -3.41
CA ASP A 287 -20.06 3.01 -4.57
C ASP A 287 -21.18 3.77 -5.29
N LEU A 288 -20.99 5.08 -5.48
CA LEU A 288 -21.93 5.96 -6.17
C LEU A 288 -21.23 6.76 -7.27
N SER A 289 -21.91 6.94 -8.40
CA SER A 289 -21.43 7.82 -9.46
C SER A 289 -21.50 9.29 -9.05
N PRO A 290 -20.68 10.18 -9.66
CA PRO A 290 -20.73 11.62 -9.38
C PRO A 290 -22.13 12.24 -9.56
N GLU A 291 -22.92 11.75 -10.52
CA GLU A 291 -24.28 12.24 -10.76
C GLU A 291 -25.27 11.79 -9.67
N GLU A 292 -25.14 10.56 -9.16
CA GLU A 292 -25.94 10.08 -8.02
C GLU A 292 -25.64 10.88 -6.77
N ILE A 293 -24.36 11.10 -6.45
CA ILE A 293 -23.93 11.93 -5.31
C ILE A 293 -24.48 13.34 -5.46
N LYS A 294 -24.35 13.96 -6.64
CA LYS A 294 -24.87 15.31 -6.90
C LYS A 294 -26.37 15.39 -6.67
N LYS A 295 -27.15 14.44 -7.20
CA LYS A 295 -28.61 14.38 -7.02
C LYS A 295 -28.98 14.22 -5.54
N ALA A 296 -28.31 13.31 -4.83
CA ALA A 296 -28.58 13.06 -3.42
C ALA A 296 -28.17 14.25 -2.52
N SER A 297 -27.07 14.93 -2.83
CA SER A 297 -26.62 16.13 -2.11
C SER A 297 -27.64 17.27 -2.17
N ALA A 298 -28.32 17.45 -3.30
CA ALA A 298 -29.30 18.51 -3.49
C ALA A 298 -30.50 18.34 -2.56
N VAL A 299 -30.92 17.10 -2.30
CA VAL A 299 -32.03 16.78 -1.37
C VAL A 299 -31.60 17.07 0.07
N MET A 300 -30.43 16.56 0.47
CA MET A 300 -29.97 16.68 1.86
C MET A 300 -29.62 18.13 2.26
N MET A 301 -29.09 18.93 1.34
CA MET A 301 -28.80 20.35 1.56
C MET A 301 -30.08 21.19 1.71
N THR A 302 -31.19 20.78 1.10
CA THR A 302 -32.48 21.45 1.28
C THR A 302 -33.19 21.06 2.58
N GLU A 303 -32.88 19.89 3.14
CA GLU A 303 -33.49 19.35 4.36
C GLU A 303 -32.69 19.67 5.64
N GLY A 304 -31.51 20.30 5.53
CA GLY A 304 -30.75 20.83 6.67
C GLY A 304 -29.93 19.80 7.47
N ALA A 305 -29.75 18.58 6.96
CA ALA A 305 -29.24 17.44 7.74
C ALA A 305 -27.70 17.34 7.87
N CYS A 306 -26.93 18.33 7.40
CA CYS A 306 -25.45 18.30 7.43
C CYS A 306 -24.79 19.29 8.42
N GLY A 307 -25.56 20.02 9.23
CA GLY A 307 -25.03 20.93 10.23
C GLY A 307 -25.30 20.43 11.65
N GLY A 308 -24.27 19.95 12.35
CA GLY A 308 -24.34 19.88 13.81
C GLY A 308 -24.61 21.29 14.35
N GLU A 309 -25.49 21.41 15.36
CA GLU A 309 -25.88 22.70 15.93
C GLU A 309 -24.62 23.53 16.26
N ALA A 310 -24.57 24.77 15.76
CA ALA A 310 -23.57 25.73 16.17
C ALA A 310 -23.62 25.85 17.70
N PRO A 311 -22.48 25.84 18.41
CA PRO A 311 -22.50 26.01 19.86
C PRO A 311 -23.22 27.33 20.18
N GLN A 312 -24.30 27.23 20.95
CA GLN A 312 -25.04 28.40 21.40
C GLN A 312 -24.10 29.27 22.24
N GLY A 313 -23.79 30.46 21.71
CA GLY A 313 -23.31 31.68 22.36
C GLY A 313 -22.35 31.59 23.56
N ALA A 314 -21.19 32.24 23.41
CA ALA A 314 -20.51 32.92 24.51
C ALA A 314 -20.72 34.44 24.36
#